data_AF-A0AAD8CJ89-F1
#
_entry.id   AF-A0AAD8CJ89-F1
#
_cell.length_a   1.000
_cell.length_b   1.000
_cell.length_c   1.000
_cell.angle_alpha   90.00
_cell.angle_beta   90.00
_cell.angle_gamma   90.00
#
_symmetry.space_group_name_H-M   'P 1'
#
loop_
_entity.id
_entity.type
_entity.pdbx_description
1 polymer ?
#
loop_
_entity_poly.entity_id
_entity_poly.type
_entity_poly.pdbx_seq_one_letter_code
_entity_poly.pdbx_strand_id
1 'polypeptide(L)'
;MASASGCKLSASPVLFVLNVALILLLITAKSASASQERTKTEEFNVRPGGVVHSFSQKMGEYSCSFTYASQGGTNEQWQMSVGLSEDDRLFSCSVWRPQGKSYLFFTQFKAEVTGAKIEYGSAFSQAAVGGNKDVELKAEEYTVGESTVTHNEGKFRAELSKLTIIARTRHDEL
;
A
#
# COMPACT_ATOMS: atom_id res chain seq x y z
N MET A 1 -68.39 59.67 -3.05
CA MET A 1 -67.57 58.83 -3.95
C MET A 1 -66.14 58.85 -3.40
N ALA A 2 -65.76 57.84 -2.62
CA ALA A 2 -64.48 57.80 -1.91
C ALA A 2 -63.39 57.20 -2.82
N SER A 3 -62.25 57.89 -2.90
CA SER A 3 -61.07 57.48 -3.66
C SER A 3 -60.19 56.55 -2.81
N ALA A 4 -59.82 55.40 -3.37
CA ALA A 4 -58.94 54.41 -2.74
C ALA A 4 -57.47 54.81 -2.94
N SER A 5 -56.73 54.90 -1.83
CA SER A 5 -55.29 55.16 -1.80
C SER A 5 -54.53 53.84 -1.93
N GLY A 6 -53.71 53.72 -2.98
CA GLY A 6 -52.87 52.55 -3.25
C GLY A 6 -51.61 52.54 -2.37
N CYS A 7 -51.41 51.45 -1.63
CA CYS A 7 -50.18 51.21 -0.88
C CYS A 7 -49.16 50.50 -1.80
N LYS A 8 -48.06 51.18 -2.16
CA LYS A 8 -46.92 50.58 -2.86
C LYS A 8 -46.07 49.81 -1.85
N LEU A 9 -45.94 48.49 -2.02
CA LEU A 9 -44.95 47.68 -1.30
C LEU A 9 -43.54 48.08 -1.76
N SER A 10 -42.76 48.67 -0.86
CA SER A 10 -41.33 48.92 -1.02
C SER A 10 -40.56 47.66 -0.60
N ALA A 11 -39.89 47.00 -1.55
CA ALA A 11 -39.00 45.89 -1.26
C ALA A 11 -37.73 46.43 -0.60
N SER A 12 -37.50 46.06 0.67
CA SER A 12 -36.38 46.56 1.46
C SER A 12 -35.05 45.97 0.96
N PRO A 13 -34.04 46.79 0.62
CA PRO A 13 -32.75 46.33 0.09
C PRO A 13 -31.98 45.42 1.07
N VAL A 14 -32.32 45.49 2.36
CA VAL A 14 -31.77 44.63 3.43
C VAL A 14 -32.12 43.15 3.22
N LEU A 15 -33.32 42.87 2.68
CA LEU A 15 -33.78 41.49 2.44
C LEU A 15 -33.04 40.83 1.27
N PHE A 16 -32.58 41.63 0.29
CA PHE A 16 -31.78 41.15 -0.84
C PHE A 16 -30.34 40.79 -0.42
N VAL A 17 -29.72 41.62 0.43
CA VAL A 17 -28.34 41.40 0.88
C VAL A 17 -28.23 40.16 1.79
N LEU A 18 -29.24 39.90 2.64
CA LEU A 18 -29.26 38.71 3.50
C LEU A 18 -29.32 37.40 2.70
N ASN A 19 -30.11 37.38 1.61
CA ASN A 19 -30.26 36.20 0.74
C ASN A 19 -29.01 35.93 -0.09
N VAL A 20 -28.32 36.97 -0.58
CA VAL A 20 -27.04 36.81 -1.30
C VAL A 20 -25.94 36.29 -0.37
N ALA A 21 -25.88 36.78 0.87
CA ALA A 21 -24.92 36.30 1.87
C ALA A 21 -25.14 34.82 2.23
N LEU A 22 -26.40 34.37 2.32
CA LEU A 22 -26.74 32.98 2.60
C LEU A 22 -26.38 32.04 1.44
N ILE A 23 -26.58 32.47 0.19
CA ILE A 23 -26.19 31.71 -1.01
C ILE A 23 -24.66 31.60 -1.11
N LEU A 24 -23.93 32.66 -0.76
CA LEU A 24 -22.46 32.64 -0.78
C LEU A 24 -21.87 31.71 0.29
N LEU A 25 -22.57 31.54 1.42
CA LEU A 25 -22.18 30.62 2.50
C LEU A 25 -22.42 29.15 2.16
N LEU A 26 -23.35 28.85 1.24
CA LEU A 26 -23.66 27.48 0.81
C LEU A 26 -22.68 26.96 -0.26
N ILE A 27 -22.02 27.85 -1.02
CA ILE A 27 -21.06 27.47 -2.07
C ILE A 27 -19.68 27.10 -1.48
N THR A 28 -19.40 27.44 -0.21
CA THR A 28 -18.14 27.10 0.47
C THR A 28 -18.13 25.73 1.14
N ALA A 29 -19.19 24.93 1.00
CA ALA A 29 -19.17 23.50 1.30
C ALA A 29 -18.32 22.75 0.26
N LYS A 30 -17.02 23.02 0.26
CA LYS A 30 -16.03 22.26 -0.49
C LYS A 30 -16.08 20.83 0.02
N SER A 31 -16.49 19.93 -0.86
CA SER A 31 -16.42 18.49 -0.68
C SER A 31 -14.97 18.13 -0.35
N ALA A 32 -14.69 17.83 0.91
CA ALA A 32 -13.48 17.12 1.28
C ALA A 32 -13.68 15.69 0.82
N SER A 33 -13.26 15.39 -0.41
CA SER A 33 -13.05 14.01 -0.83
C SER A 33 -11.95 13.45 0.07
N ALA A 34 -12.34 12.74 1.13
CA ALA A 34 -11.43 11.88 1.86
C ALA A 34 -10.94 10.82 0.88
N SER A 35 -9.78 11.08 0.24
CA SER A 35 -9.07 10.05 -0.51
C SER A 35 -8.65 9.01 0.51
N GLN A 36 -9.32 7.86 0.49
CA GLN A 36 -8.93 6.72 1.32
C GLN A 36 -7.55 6.28 0.86
N GLU A 37 -6.54 6.38 1.73
CA GLU A 37 -5.17 5.96 1.44
C GLU A 37 -5.18 4.46 1.09
N ARG A 38 -4.99 4.14 -0.20
CA ARG A 38 -5.05 2.76 -0.72
C ARG A 38 -3.69 2.08 -0.77
N THR A 39 -2.63 2.77 -0.37
CA THR A 39 -1.27 2.23 -0.35
C THR A 39 -0.55 2.78 0.86
N LYS A 40 0.14 1.91 1.59
CA LYS A 40 0.94 2.27 2.76
C LYS A 40 2.34 1.73 2.57
N THR A 41 3.34 2.60 2.71
CA THR A 41 4.76 2.24 2.61
C THR A 41 5.47 2.58 3.91
N GLU A 42 6.23 1.63 4.45
CA GLU A 42 6.94 1.76 5.72
C GLU A 42 8.37 1.26 5.59
N GLU A 43 9.27 1.91 6.33
CA GLU A 43 10.69 1.56 6.38
C GLU A 43 10.99 0.67 7.59
N PHE A 44 11.89 -0.29 7.40
CA PHE A 44 12.38 -1.14 8.49
C PHE A 44 13.83 -1.56 8.24
N ASN A 45 14.52 -1.98 9.30
CA ASN A 45 15.87 -2.50 9.18
C ASN A 45 15.87 -4.02 9.14
N VAL A 46 16.47 -4.59 8.09
CA VAL A 46 16.87 -5.99 8.05
C VAL A 46 18.13 -6.15 8.90
N ARG A 47 18.02 -6.95 9.96
CA ARG A 47 19.09 -7.15 10.95
C ARG A 47 19.76 -8.51 10.73
N PRO A 48 21.09 -8.57 10.56
CA PRO A 48 21.82 -9.83 10.52
C PRO A 48 21.98 -10.44 11.92
N GLY A 49 22.53 -11.65 11.97
CA GLY A 49 22.90 -12.36 13.22
C GLY A 49 22.32 -13.76 13.32
N GLY A 50 21.68 -14.27 12.25
CA GLY A 50 21.09 -15.61 12.21
C GLY A 50 19.79 -15.75 13.00
N VAL A 51 19.30 -14.68 13.63
CA VAL A 51 18.05 -14.66 14.39
C VAL A 51 16.89 -14.39 13.43
N VAL A 52 15.78 -15.10 13.64
CA VAL A 52 14.55 -14.90 12.87
C VAL A 52 13.86 -13.61 13.28
N HIS A 53 13.54 -12.77 12.30
CA HIS A 53 12.79 -11.53 12.47
C HIS A 53 11.57 -11.51 11.57
N SER A 54 10.56 -10.74 11.95
CA SER A 54 9.37 -10.52 11.14
C SER A 54 8.99 -9.05 11.14
N PHE A 55 8.55 -8.54 9.99
CA PHE A 55 7.96 -7.22 9.82
C PHE A 55 6.64 -7.36 9.06
N SER A 56 5.61 -6.63 9.46
CA SER A 56 4.27 -6.79 8.89
C SER A 56 3.61 -5.45 8.62
N GLN A 57 2.85 -5.38 7.52
CA GLN A 57 1.98 -4.26 7.19
C GLN A 57 0.58 -4.75 6.86
N LYS A 58 -0.41 -3.88 7.11
CA LYS A 58 -1.84 -4.18 6.99
C LYS A 58 -2.56 -3.05 6.25
N MET A 59 -3.52 -3.41 5.42
CA MET A 59 -4.44 -2.51 4.73
C MET A 59 -5.85 -3.10 4.82
N GLY A 60 -6.75 -2.47 5.57
CA GLY A 60 -8.08 -3.04 5.82
C GLY A 60 -8.00 -4.37 6.56
N GLU A 61 -8.56 -5.43 5.99
CA GLU A 61 -8.47 -6.81 6.52
C GLU A 61 -7.26 -7.61 5.99
N TYR A 62 -6.58 -7.08 4.97
CA TYR A 62 -5.47 -7.74 4.30
C TYR A 62 -4.14 -7.39 4.98
N SER A 63 -3.25 -8.38 5.10
CA SER A 63 -1.92 -8.12 5.65
C SER A 63 -0.83 -8.91 4.92
N CYS A 64 0.38 -8.38 4.98
CA CYS A 64 1.58 -9.00 4.47
C CYS A 64 2.63 -9.01 5.57
N SER A 65 3.20 -10.18 5.84
CA SER A 65 4.27 -10.38 6.82
C SER A 65 5.51 -10.91 6.12
N PHE A 66 6.65 -10.26 6.33
CA PHE A 66 7.94 -10.70 5.84
C PHE A 66 8.80 -11.21 7.00
N THR A 67 9.02 -12.51 7.02
CA THR A 67 9.87 -13.21 7.98
C THR A 67 11.18 -13.60 7.32
N TYR A 68 12.31 -13.33 7.98
CA TYR A 68 13.63 -13.61 7.44
C TYR A 68 14.62 -13.97 8.55
N ALA A 69 15.74 -14.60 8.17
CA ALA A 69 16.97 -14.60 8.94
C ALA A 69 18.15 -14.41 7.99
N SER A 70 19.17 -13.67 8.43
CA SER A 70 20.32 -13.34 7.62
C SER A 70 21.60 -13.23 8.42
N GLN A 71 22.73 -13.30 7.71
CA GLN A 71 24.07 -13.06 8.19
C GLN A 71 24.66 -11.83 7.48
N GLY A 72 25.56 -11.12 8.15
CA GLY A 72 26.19 -9.92 7.60
C GLY A 72 26.81 -9.04 8.68
N GLY A 73 27.49 -7.97 8.26
CA GLY A 73 28.22 -7.08 9.18
C GLY A 73 27.41 -5.88 9.68
N THR A 74 26.34 -5.48 8.97
CA THR A 74 25.58 -4.26 9.27
C THR A 74 24.10 -4.44 8.99
N ASN A 75 23.26 -3.66 9.67
CA ASN A 75 21.85 -3.56 9.32
C ASN A 75 21.67 -2.93 7.93
N GLU A 76 20.59 -3.29 7.27
CA GLU A 76 20.19 -2.70 6.00
C GLU A 76 18.79 -2.11 6.10
N GLN A 77 18.60 -0.88 5.63
CA GLN A 77 17.27 -0.25 5.54
C GLN A 77 16.52 -0.78 4.32
N TRP A 78 15.31 -1.27 4.55
CA TRP A 78 14.39 -1.84 3.56
C TRP A 78 13.04 -1.13 3.65
N GLN A 79 12.23 -1.32 2.62
CA GLN A 79 10.87 -0.80 2.54
C GLN A 79 9.89 -1.94 2.30
N MET A 80 8.71 -1.82 2.90
CA MET A 80 7.54 -2.65 2.59
C MET A 80 6.39 -1.74 2.20
N SER A 81 5.75 -2.04 1.09
CA SER A 81 4.53 -1.37 0.65
C SER A 81 3.41 -2.37 0.48
N VAL A 82 2.24 -2.05 1.03
CA VAL A 82 0.99 -2.79 0.84
C VAL A 82 -0.07 -1.88 0.28
N GLY A 83 -0.93 -2.40 -0.59
CA GLY A 83 -2.01 -1.59 -1.15
C GLY A 83 -3.10 -2.38 -1.84
N LEU A 84 -4.24 -1.74 -2.04
CA LEU A 84 -5.38 -2.27 -2.77
C LEU A 84 -5.49 -1.62 -4.15
N SER A 85 -5.95 -2.39 -5.13
CA SER A 85 -6.35 -1.85 -6.44
C SER A 85 -7.55 -0.90 -6.31
N GLU A 86 -7.82 -0.13 -7.37
CA GLU A 86 -8.96 0.82 -7.41
C GLU A 86 -10.33 0.14 -7.27
N ASP A 87 -10.43 -1.13 -7.65
CA ASP A 87 -11.63 -1.97 -7.55
C ASP A 87 -11.63 -2.89 -6.31
N ASP A 88 -10.63 -2.76 -5.44
CA ASP A 88 -10.43 -3.57 -4.23
C ASP A 88 -10.35 -5.09 -4.47
N ARG A 89 -10.10 -5.52 -5.73
CA ARG A 89 -9.99 -6.94 -6.12
C ARG A 89 -8.60 -7.52 -5.93
N LEU A 90 -7.59 -6.67 -5.88
CA LEU A 90 -6.20 -7.07 -5.76
C LEU A 90 -5.55 -6.41 -4.55
N PHE A 91 -4.91 -7.22 -3.72
CA PHE A 91 -3.99 -6.81 -2.69
C PHE A 91 -2.56 -6.99 -3.20
N SER A 92 -1.77 -5.92 -3.12
CA SER A 92 -0.36 -5.91 -3.48
C SER A 92 0.51 -5.83 -2.23
N CYS A 93 1.60 -6.58 -2.21
CA CYS A 93 2.65 -6.47 -1.22
C CYS A 93 4.01 -6.48 -1.90
N SER A 94 4.83 -5.47 -1.64
CA SER A 94 6.21 -5.41 -2.11
C SER A 94 7.15 -5.17 -0.95
N VAL A 95 8.26 -5.90 -0.90
CA VAL A 95 9.33 -5.74 0.08
C VAL A 95 10.63 -5.59 -0.69
N TRP A 96 11.37 -4.50 -0.52
CA TRP A 96 12.57 -4.28 -1.33
C TRP A 96 13.64 -3.48 -0.59
N ARG A 97 14.87 -3.61 -1.10
CA ARG A 97 15.98 -2.75 -0.74
C ARG A 97 15.99 -1.51 -1.64
N PRO A 98 15.80 -0.29 -1.12
CA PRO A 98 15.81 0.93 -1.94
C PRO A 98 17.12 1.17 -2.70
N GLN A 99 18.24 0.61 -2.23
CA GLN A 99 19.55 0.69 -2.88
C GLN A 99 19.76 -0.37 -3.98
N GLY A 100 18.75 -1.18 -4.30
CA GLY A 100 18.80 -2.15 -5.40
C GLY A 100 19.36 -3.52 -5.03
N LYS A 101 20.57 -3.58 -4.45
CA LYS A 101 21.22 -4.84 -4.07
C LYS A 101 21.43 -4.92 -2.56
N SER A 102 21.05 -6.04 -1.95
CA SER A 102 21.42 -6.38 -0.58
C SER A 102 22.79 -7.04 -0.52
N TYR A 103 23.55 -6.73 0.53
CA TYR A 103 24.83 -7.38 0.85
C TYR A 103 24.69 -8.39 1.99
N LEU A 104 23.48 -8.58 2.52
CA LEU A 104 23.20 -9.59 3.52
C LEU A 104 23.08 -10.97 2.87
N PHE A 105 23.58 -11.97 3.60
CA PHE A 105 23.42 -13.38 3.23
C PHE A 105 22.16 -13.91 3.92
N PHE A 106 21.06 -14.05 3.17
CA PHE A 106 19.80 -14.56 3.70
C PHE A 106 19.85 -16.08 3.84
N THR A 107 19.69 -16.60 5.05
CA THR A 107 19.59 -18.05 5.28
C THR A 107 18.18 -18.56 5.05
N GLN A 108 17.17 -17.72 5.29
CA GLN A 108 15.76 -18.02 5.03
C GLN A 108 14.96 -16.74 4.77
N PHE A 109 13.93 -16.86 3.95
CA PHE A 109 12.87 -15.86 3.85
C PHE A 109 11.50 -16.53 3.64
N LYS A 110 10.46 -15.85 4.11
CA LYS A 110 9.05 -16.15 3.87
C LYS A 110 8.27 -14.85 3.87
N ALA A 111 7.53 -14.58 2.81
CA ALA A 111 6.48 -13.57 2.79
C ALA A 111 5.12 -14.27 2.84
N GLU A 112 4.24 -13.82 3.73
CA GLU A 112 2.94 -14.44 4.00
C GLU A 112 1.82 -13.39 3.90
N VAL A 113 0.80 -13.70 3.10
CA VAL A 113 -0.38 -12.86 2.89
C VAL A 113 -1.57 -13.45 3.64
N THR A 114 -2.32 -12.60 4.31
CA THR A 114 -3.57 -12.97 4.99
C THR A 114 -4.73 -12.16 4.43
N GLY A 115 -5.91 -12.77 4.31
CA GLY A 115 -7.13 -12.15 3.77
C GLY A 115 -7.25 -12.22 2.24
N ALA A 116 -6.20 -12.61 1.52
CA ALA A 116 -6.19 -12.73 0.06
C ALA A 116 -5.44 -14.01 -0.37
N LYS A 117 -5.70 -14.48 -1.60
CA LYS A 117 -5.02 -15.64 -2.20
C LYS A 117 -4.00 -15.18 -3.24
N ILE A 118 -2.76 -15.63 -3.14
CA ILE A 118 -1.69 -15.24 -4.07
C ILE A 118 -2.03 -15.71 -5.49
N GLU A 119 -1.97 -14.78 -6.44
CA GLU A 119 -2.04 -15.07 -7.88
C GLU A 119 -0.67 -15.03 -8.54
N TYR A 120 0.18 -14.11 -8.08
CA TYR A 120 1.51 -13.91 -8.59
C TYR A 120 2.46 -13.57 -7.43
N GLY A 121 3.62 -14.20 -7.43
CA GLY A 121 4.69 -13.94 -6.48
C GLY A 121 6.03 -14.07 -7.19
N SER A 122 6.91 -13.09 -7.01
CA SER A 122 8.26 -13.10 -7.55
C SER A 122 9.28 -12.58 -6.55
N ALA A 123 10.51 -13.08 -6.69
CA ALA A 123 11.64 -12.76 -5.83
C ALA A 123 12.84 -12.42 -6.71
N PHE A 124 13.66 -11.47 -6.27
CA PHE A 124 14.79 -10.95 -7.04
C PHE A 124 16.05 -10.87 -6.19
N SER A 125 17.18 -11.30 -6.75
CA SER A 125 18.50 -11.11 -6.14
C SER A 125 19.01 -9.67 -6.29
N GLN A 126 18.49 -8.94 -7.28
CA GLN A 126 18.79 -7.53 -7.52
C GLN A 126 17.53 -6.80 -7.99
N ALA A 127 17.26 -5.63 -7.42
CA ALA A 127 16.17 -4.76 -7.83
C ALA A 127 16.63 -3.68 -8.83
N ALA A 128 15.73 -3.29 -9.73
CA ALA A 128 15.94 -2.28 -10.77
C ALA A 128 15.99 -0.86 -10.18
N VAL A 129 17.14 -0.50 -9.62
CA VAL A 129 17.41 0.84 -9.07
C VAL A 129 18.67 1.41 -9.72
N GLY A 130 18.65 2.71 -10.06
CA GLY A 130 19.84 3.44 -10.51
C GLY A 130 20.40 2.97 -11.86
N GLY A 131 19.52 2.57 -12.79
CA GLY A 131 19.92 2.05 -14.11
C GLY A 131 20.22 0.55 -14.16
N ASN A 132 20.20 -0.13 -13.02
CA ASN A 132 20.26 -1.60 -12.97
C ASN A 132 18.94 -2.24 -13.40
N LYS A 133 19.00 -3.50 -13.84
CA LYS A 133 17.84 -4.32 -14.15
C LYS A 133 17.49 -5.24 -12.98
N ASP A 134 16.22 -5.60 -12.90
CA ASP A 134 15.75 -6.68 -12.03
C ASP A 134 16.44 -7.99 -12.44
N VAL A 135 16.95 -8.73 -11.46
CA VAL A 135 17.46 -10.10 -11.65
C VAL A 135 16.61 -11.02 -10.81
N GLU A 136 15.70 -11.73 -11.46
CA GLU A 136 14.79 -12.66 -10.81
C GLU A 136 15.55 -13.88 -10.28
N LEU A 137 15.12 -14.38 -9.11
CA LEU A 137 15.61 -15.65 -8.59
C LEU A 137 15.18 -16.79 -9.51
N LYS A 138 15.97 -17.85 -9.54
CA LYS A 138 15.57 -19.03 -10.32
C LYS A 138 14.37 -19.71 -9.65
N ALA A 139 13.54 -20.36 -10.46
CA ALA A 139 12.32 -21.00 -9.99
C ALA A 139 12.59 -22.09 -8.93
N GLU A 140 13.76 -22.73 -8.94
CA GLU A 140 14.14 -23.70 -7.92
C GLU A 140 14.50 -23.09 -6.56
N GLU A 141 14.76 -21.79 -6.48
CA GLU A 141 15.23 -21.11 -5.26
C GLU A 141 14.10 -20.77 -4.28
N TYR A 142 12.85 -20.76 -4.75
CA TYR A 142 11.69 -20.41 -3.92
C TYR A 142 10.42 -21.08 -4.43
N THR A 143 9.39 -21.12 -3.59
CA THR A 143 8.07 -21.66 -3.91
C THR A 143 7.00 -20.62 -3.63
N VAL A 144 6.07 -20.48 -4.57
CA VAL A 144 4.85 -19.67 -4.42
C VAL A 144 3.70 -20.62 -4.08
N GLY A 145 3.21 -20.54 -2.85
CA GLY A 145 2.03 -21.25 -2.37
C GLY A 145 0.77 -20.37 -2.42
N GLU A 146 -0.33 -20.86 -1.85
CA GLU A 146 -1.61 -20.13 -1.88
C GLU A 146 -1.59 -18.80 -1.10
N SER A 147 -0.79 -18.74 -0.03
CA SER A 147 -0.68 -17.57 0.86
C SER A 147 0.77 -17.18 1.17
N THR A 148 1.77 -17.92 0.67
CA THR A 148 3.17 -17.69 1.01
C THR A 148 4.10 -17.71 -0.19
N VAL A 149 5.10 -16.85 -0.19
CA VAL A 149 6.30 -16.96 -1.04
C VAL A 149 7.49 -17.26 -0.12
N THR A 150 8.06 -18.46 -0.24
CA THR A 150 9.11 -18.94 0.68
C THR A 150 10.32 -19.44 -0.08
N HIS A 151 11.52 -19.23 0.47
CA HIS A 151 12.73 -19.85 -0.07
C HIS A 151 12.66 -21.38 -0.01
N ASN A 152 13.42 -22.03 -0.89
CA ASN A 152 13.65 -23.47 -0.88
C ASN A 152 15.02 -23.77 -0.26
N GLU A 153 15.01 -24.54 0.83
CA GLU A 153 16.21 -24.92 1.54
C GLU A 153 17.22 -25.66 0.64
N GLY A 154 18.50 -25.29 0.73
CA GLY A 154 19.58 -25.88 -0.08
C GLY A 154 19.58 -25.49 -1.57
N LYS A 155 18.58 -24.74 -2.05
CA LYS A 155 18.53 -24.23 -3.43
C LYS A 155 18.72 -22.72 -3.50
N PHE A 156 18.13 -22.00 -2.54
CA PHE A 156 18.25 -20.55 -2.45
C PHE A 156 19.71 -20.11 -2.25
N ARG A 157 20.19 -19.20 -3.10
CA ARG A 157 21.58 -18.73 -3.13
C ARG A 157 21.88 -17.62 -2.14
N ALA A 158 20.99 -17.39 -1.18
CA ALA A 158 21.10 -16.40 -0.12
C ALA A 158 21.08 -14.92 -0.56
N GLU A 159 20.80 -14.65 -1.84
CA GLU A 159 20.71 -13.30 -2.39
C GLU A 159 19.23 -12.89 -2.50
N LEU A 160 18.80 -11.88 -1.74
CA LEU A 160 17.45 -11.32 -1.86
C LEU A 160 17.52 -9.80 -1.80
N SER A 161 16.84 -9.13 -2.71
CA SER A 161 16.76 -7.67 -2.77
C SER A 161 15.35 -7.14 -2.98
N LYS A 162 14.43 -7.96 -3.51
CA LYS A 162 13.03 -7.58 -3.72
C LYS A 162 12.13 -8.81 -3.72
N LEU A 163 10.93 -8.65 -3.18
CA LEU A 163 9.79 -9.55 -3.28
C LEU A 163 8.58 -8.74 -3.74
N THR A 164 7.81 -9.30 -4.66
CA THR A 164 6.55 -8.70 -5.12
C THR A 164 5.47 -9.78 -5.11
N ILE A 165 4.34 -9.49 -4.49
CA ILE A 165 3.19 -10.38 -4.37
C ILE A 165 1.94 -9.62 -4.81
N ILE A 166 1.17 -10.24 -5.69
CA ILE A 166 -0.19 -9.83 -6.05
C ILE A 166 -1.13 -10.95 -5.64
N ALA A 167 -2.11 -10.62 -4.81
CA ALA A 167 -3.07 -11.56 -4.27
C ALA A 167 -4.50 -11.08 -4.57
N ARG A 168 -5.37 -12.01 -4.96
CA ARG A 168 -6.79 -11.75 -5.17
C ARG A 168 -7.51 -11.69 -3.82
N THR A 169 -8.23 -10.59 -3.60
CA THR A 169 -9.14 -10.45 -2.46
C THR A 169 -10.39 -11.28 -2.71
N ARG A 170 -10.98 -11.89 -1.67
CA ARG A 170 -12.27 -12.58 -1.81
C ARG A 170 -13.36 -11.53 -1.60
N HIS A 171 -14.07 -11.16 -2.66
CA HIS A 171 -15.37 -10.52 -2.49
C HIS A 171 -16.39 -11.64 -2.22
N ASP A 172 -16.57 -11.99 -0.96
CA ASP A 172 -17.72 -12.79 -0.55
C ASP A 172 -18.90 -11.81 -0.41
N GLU A 173 -19.66 -11.64 -1.48
CA GLU A 173 -20.99 -11.01 -1.39
C GLU A 173 -21.92 -12.02 -0.67
N LEU A 174 -22.08 -11.85 0.65
CA LEU A 174 -23.08 -12.55 1.47
C LEU A 174 -24.31 -11.68 1.68
#